data_AF-A0A4R6WBV6-F1
#
_entry.id   AF-A0A4R6WBV6-F1
#
_cell.length_a   1.000
_cell.length_b   1.000
_cell.length_c   1.000
_cell.angle_alpha   90.00
_cell.angle_beta   90.00
_cell.angle_gamma   90.00
#
_symmetry.space_group_name_H-M   'P 1'
#
loop_
_entity.id
_entity.type
_entity.pdbx_description
1 polymer ?
#
loop_
_entity_poly.entity_id
_entity_poly.type
_entity_poly.pdbx_seq_one_letter_code
_entity_poly.pdbx_strand_id
1 'polypeptide(L)'
;MALIPRETELQEGLTAIFDHLLLKKEGVKKELVRTRKDFNKACDHHIKNGFQSEQEWVNANICHQNKFIEYEMYCHIIDILNDFKDIYGQFPEYIEMHRTLNQIMIKLAQDEKYELAAIAKLWVDKIESTIQEYSYC
;
A
#
# COMPACT_ATOMS: atom_id res chain seq x y z
N MET A 1 -20.77 30.98 -5.81
CA MET A 1 -20.07 29.67 -5.78
C MET A 1 -18.80 29.85 -6.59
N ALA A 2 -17.64 29.70 -5.97
CA ALA A 2 -16.37 29.83 -6.68
C ALA A 2 -16.24 28.62 -7.62
N LEU A 3 -16.02 28.87 -8.91
CA LEU A 3 -15.66 27.85 -9.89
C LEU A 3 -14.21 27.47 -9.58
N ILE A 4 -14.02 26.39 -8.83
CA ILE A 4 -12.70 25.82 -8.62
C ILE A 4 -12.21 25.31 -9.99
N PRO A 5 -10.99 25.65 -10.42
CA PRO A 5 -10.43 25.09 -11.65
C PRO A 5 -10.38 23.55 -11.55
N ARG A 6 -10.73 22.84 -12.62
CA ARG A 6 -10.72 21.36 -12.63
C ARG A 6 -9.37 20.75 -12.28
N GLU A 7 -8.29 21.44 -12.62
CA GLU A 7 -6.95 21.05 -12.19
C GLU A 7 -6.87 21.03 -10.66
N THR A 8 -7.44 22.02 -9.98
CA THR A 8 -7.50 22.03 -8.51
C THR A 8 -8.35 20.88 -7.97
N GLU A 9 -9.49 20.56 -8.58
CA GLU A 9 -10.32 19.40 -8.18
C GLU A 9 -9.58 18.07 -8.38
N LEU A 10 -8.87 17.91 -9.51
CA LEU A 10 -8.01 16.76 -9.77
C LEU A 10 -6.94 16.59 -8.70
N GLN A 11 -6.23 17.68 -8.40
CA GLN A 11 -5.17 17.72 -7.42
C GLN A 11 -5.68 17.43 -5.99
N GLU A 12 -6.86 17.95 -5.62
CA GLU A 12 -7.56 17.59 -4.38
C GLU A 12 -7.92 16.10 -4.34
N GLY A 13 -8.41 15.54 -5.45
CA GLY A 13 -8.73 14.12 -5.58
C GLY A 13 -7.51 13.21 -5.42
N LEU A 14 -6.39 13.56 -6.06
CA LEU A 14 -5.12 12.83 -5.93
C LEU A 14 -4.56 12.91 -4.51
N THR A 15 -4.66 14.10 -3.88
CA THR A 15 -4.28 14.28 -2.47
C THR A 15 -5.13 13.41 -1.55
N ALA A 16 -6.44 13.34 -1.77
CA ALA A 16 -7.33 12.49 -0.98
C ALA A 16 -7.01 10.99 -1.16
N ILE A 17 -6.63 10.55 -2.36
CA ILE A 17 -6.14 9.18 -2.59
C ILE A 17 -4.87 8.92 -1.77
N PHE A 18 -3.92 9.85 -1.79
CA PHE A 18 -2.68 9.74 -1.04
C PHE A 18 -2.92 9.68 0.48
N ASP A 19 -3.81 10.53 1.01
CA ASP A 19 -4.19 10.48 2.42
C ASP A 19 -4.85 9.16 2.80
N HIS A 20 -5.71 8.62 1.93
CA HIS A 20 -6.30 7.30 2.14
C HIS A 20 -5.24 6.19 2.13
N LEU A 21 -4.23 6.28 1.25
CA LEU A 21 -3.09 5.35 1.22
C LEU A 21 -2.31 5.39 2.55
N LEU A 22 -2.04 6.59 3.09
CA LEU A 22 -1.42 6.75 4.41
C LEU A 22 -2.24 6.09 5.52
N LEU A 23 -3.56 6.30 5.53
CA LEU A 23 -4.45 5.67 6.51
C LEU A 23 -4.46 4.14 6.41
N LYS A 24 -4.45 3.60 5.19
CA LYS A 24 -4.37 2.15 4.96
C LYS A 24 -3.05 1.59 5.46
N LYS A 25 -1.92 2.23 5.16
CA LYS A 25 -0.60 1.85 5.69
C LYS A 25 -0.60 1.80 7.22
N GLU A 26 -1.19 2.80 7.91
CA GLU A 26 -1.26 2.80 9.37
C GLU A 26 -2.19 1.70 9.92
N GLY A 27 -3.25 1.34 9.20
CA GLY A 27 -4.07 0.17 9.52
C GLY A 27 -3.26 -1.13 9.47
N VAL A 28 -2.55 -1.35 8.35
CA VAL A 28 -1.68 -2.52 8.15
C VAL A 28 -0.55 -2.57 9.19
N LYS A 29 0.02 -1.42 9.56
CA LYS A 29 1.04 -1.33 10.63
C LYS A 29 0.51 -1.83 11.97
N LYS A 30 -0.73 -1.48 12.34
CA LYS A 30 -1.35 -1.96 13.59
C LYS A 30 -1.54 -3.48 13.55
N GLU A 31 -1.94 -4.02 12.40
CA GLU A 31 -2.05 -5.46 12.19
C GLU A 31 -0.67 -6.15 12.26
N LEU A 32 0.37 -5.58 11.67
CA LEU A 32 1.74 -6.08 11.73
C LEU A 32 2.25 -6.16 13.18
N VAL A 33 1.99 -5.14 14.00
CA VAL A 33 2.32 -5.16 15.42
C VAL A 33 1.58 -6.28 16.15
N ARG A 34 0.32 -6.53 15.79
CA ARG A 34 -0.47 -7.64 16.36
C ARG A 34 0.11 -8.99 15.95
N THR A 35 0.36 -9.23 14.67
CA THR A 35 0.94 -10.50 14.20
C THR A 35 2.31 -10.75 14.80
N ARG A 36 3.10 -9.70 15.06
CA ARG A 36 4.37 -9.85 15.78
C ARG A 36 4.18 -10.34 17.22
N LYS A 37 3.19 -9.80 17.94
CA LYS A 37 2.86 -10.26 19.29
C LYS A 37 2.41 -11.72 19.29
N ASP A 38 1.60 -12.10 18.32
CA ASP A 38 1.10 -13.48 18.19
C ASP A 38 2.24 -14.46 17.84
N PHE A 39 3.15 -14.07 16.95
CA PHE A 39 4.39 -14.81 16.67
C PHE A 39 5.25 -15.01 17.92
N ASN A 40 5.51 -13.94 18.68
CA ASN A 40 6.31 -14.04 19.91
C ASN A 40 5.67 -15.00 20.92
N LYS A 41 4.33 -14.97 21.07
CA LYS A 41 3.60 -15.90 21.96
C LYS A 41 3.72 -17.36 21.49
N ALA A 42 3.55 -17.60 20.19
CA ALA A 42 3.67 -18.95 19.62
C ALA A 42 5.10 -19.49 19.78
N CYS A 43 6.11 -18.64 19.60
CA CYS A 43 7.51 -18.96 19.85
C CYS A 43 7.75 -19.33 21.33
N ASP A 44 7.28 -18.50 22.26
CA ASP A 44 7.39 -18.78 23.70
C ASP A 44 6.70 -20.10 24.09
N HIS A 45 5.52 -20.37 23.52
CA HIS A 45 4.79 -21.61 23.77
C HIS A 45 5.57 -22.82 23.24
N HIS A 46 6.06 -22.73 22.00
CA HIS A 46 6.87 -23.77 21.36
C HIS A 46 8.14 -24.09 22.16
N ILE A 47 8.83 -23.08 22.71
CA ILE A 47 10.01 -23.31 23.55
C ILE A 47 9.60 -23.96 24.88
N LYS A 48 8.58 -23.44 25.55
CA LYS A 48 8.15 -23.91 26.89
C LYS A 48 7.58 -25.32 26.87
N ASN A 49 7.01 -25.76 25.75
CA ASN A 49 6.47 -27.10 25.60
C ASN A 49 7.48 -28.11 25.03
N GLY A 50 8.76 -27.76 24.97
CA GLY A 50 9.81 -28.66 24.50
C GLY A 50 9.75 -28.91 22.99
N PHE A 51 9.42 -27.87 22.21
CA PHE A 51 9.38 -27.87 20.75
C PHE A 51 8.25 -28.72 20.15
N GLN A 52 7.14 -28.89 20.87
CA GLN A 52 6.02 -29.73 20.45
C GLN A 52 4.93 -28.98 19.65
N SER A 53 4.94 -27.65 19.63
CA SER A 53 3.99 -26.83 18.85
C SER A 53 4.59 -26.20 17.58
N GLU A 54 5.30 -26.98 16.78
CA GLU A 54 5.98 -26.47 15.57
C GLU A 54 4.98 -25.82 14.58
N GLN A 55 3.87 -26.49 14.30
CA GLN A 55 2.89 -26.00 13.33
C GLN A 55 2.30 -24.62 13.73
N GLU A 56 2.02 -24.41 15.02
CA GLU A 56 1.50 -23.14 15.53
C GLU A 56 2.52 -22.02 15.33
N TRP A 57 3.79 -22.28 15.67
CA TRP A 57 4.88 -21.33 15.48
C TRP A 57 5.13 -21.02 13.99
N VAL A 58 5.17 -22.04 13.12
CA VAL A 58 5.33 -21.88 11.67
C VAL A 58 4.19 -21.03 11.09
N ASN A 59 2.94 -21.33 11.46
CA ASN A 59 1.78 -20.57 11.00
C ASN A 59 1.85 -19.11 11.45
N ALA A 60 2.19 -18.86 12.72
CA ALA A 60 2.33 -17.50 13.23
C ALA A 60 3.47 -16.73 12.55
N ASN A 61 4.57 -17.42 12.21
CA ASN A 61 5.67 -16.83 11.45
C ASN A 61 5.23 -16.43 10.03
N ILE A 62 4.58 -17.34 9.30
CA ILE A 62 4.07 -17.07 7.95
C ILE A 62 3.10 -15.88 7.97
N CYS A 63 2.15 -15.87 8.91
CA CYS A 63 1.22 -14.75 9.07
C CYS A 63 1.92 -13.41 9.33
N HIS A 64 2.96 -13.41 10.16
CA HIS A 64 3.76 -12.20 10.42
C HIS A 64 4.54 -11.75 9.19
N GLN A 65 5.20 -12.68 8.49
CA GLN A 65 5.96 -12.39 7.27
C GLN A 65 5.07 -11.84 6.16
N ASN A 66 3.93 -12.47 5.88
CA ASN A 66 3.00 -11.98 4.85
C ASN A 66 2.51 -10.57 5.17
N LYS A 67 2.18 -10.30 6.43
CA LYS A 67 1.75 -8.96 6.87
C LYS A 67 2.88 -7.93 6.78
N PHE A 68 4.13 -8.33 7.00
CA PHE A 68 5.30 -7.47 6.83
C PHE A 68 5.50 -7.10 5.36
N ILE A 69 5.43 -8.08 4.45
CA ILE A 69 5.56 -7.84 3.02
C ILE A 69 4.43 -6.91 2.51
N GLU A 70 3.20 -7.11 2.97
CA GLU A 70 2.09 -6.21 2.68
C GLU A 70 2.39 -4.77 3.14
N TYR A 71 2.86 -4.59 4.37
CA TYR A 71 3.25 -3.28 4.90
C TYR A 71 4.34 -2.60 4.07
N GLU A 72 5.40 -3.33 3.72
CA GLU A 72 6.49 -2.84 2.88
C GLU A 72 6.00 -2.41 1.50
N MET A 73 5.03 -3.13 0.92
CA MET A 73 4.41 -2.72 -0.35
C MET A 73 3.70 -1.37 -0.22
N TYR A 74 2.95 -1.14 0.86
CA TYR A 74 2.33 0.17 1.10
C TYR A 74 3.36 1.29 1.26
N CYS A 75 4.46 1.05 1.99
CA CYS A 75 5.57 2.00 2.09
C CYS A 75 6.16 2.31 0.70
N HIS A 76 6.43 1.27 -0.09
CA HIS A 76 6.99 1.43 -1.42
C HIS A 76 6.10 2.26 -2.34
N ILE A 77 4.78 2.02 -2.36
CA ILE A 77 3.83 2.84 -3.13
C ILE A 77 3.89 4.30 -2.66
N ILE A 78 3.90 4.55 -1.35
CA ILE A 78 3.98 5.90 -0.80
C ILE A 78 5.26 6.61 -1.22
N ASP A 79 6.40 5.93 -1.19
CA ASP A 79 7.68 6.50 -1.60
C ASP A 79 7.65 6.89 -3.07
N ILE A 80 7.12 6.03 -3.96
CA ILE A 80 6.94 6.34 -5.37
C ILE A 80 6.07 7.58 -5.55
N LEU A 81 4.91 7.66 -4.90
CA LEU A 81 4.02 8.82 -5.06
C LEU A 81 4.65 10.10 -4.51
N ASN A 82 5.41 10.02 -3.41
CA ASN A 82 6.12 11.15 -2.85
C ASN A 82 7.18 11.73 -3.79
N ASP A 83 7.81 10.91 -4.64
CA ASP A 83 8.78 11.40 -5.61
C ASP A 83 8.16 12.35 -6.65
N PHE A 84 6.84 12.26 -6.88
CA PHE A 84 6.08 13.14 -7.77
C PHE A 84 5.35 14.28 -7.02
N LYS A 85 5.50 14.35 -5.70
CA LYS A 85 4.83 15.35 -4.86
C LYS A 85 5.70 16.59 -4.73
N ASP A 86 5.15 17.75 -5.08
CA ASP A 86 5.88 19.02 -4.99
C ASP A 86 5.89 19.60 -3.57
N ILE A 87 6.55 20.75 -3.40
CA ILE A 87 6.68 21.46 -2.12
C ILE A 87 5.33 21.95 -1.55
N TYR A 88 4.29 22.06 -2.39
CA TYR A 88 2.94 22.45 -2.00
C TYR A 88 2.06 21.24 -1.70
N GLY A 89 2.59 20.03 -1.87
CA GLY A 89 1.88 18.78 -1.66
C GLY A 89 1.02 18.35 -2.83
N GLN A 90 1.22 18.94 -4.01
CA GLN A 90 0.49 18.61 -5.25
C GLN A 90 1.26 17.61 -6.10
N PHE A 91 0.58 16.98 -7.06
CA PHE A 91 1.14 16.01 -8.00
C PHE A 91 1.15 16.60 -9.42
N PRO A 92 2.06 17.53 -9.75
CA PRO A 92 2.10 18.16 -11.07
C PRO A 92 2.36 17.15 -12.20
N GLU A 93 3.11 16.08 -11.92
CA GLU A 93 3.48 15.03 -12.87
C GLU A 93 2.63 13.76 -12.68
N TYR A 94 1.34 13.92 -12.35
CA TYR A 94 0.44 12.82 -12.02
C TYR A 94 0.30 11.74 -13.12
N ILE A 95 0.49 12.10 -14.39
CA ILE A 95 0.50 11.14 -15.52
C ILE A 95 1.72 10.21 -15.43
N GLU A 96 2.90 10.79 -15.17
CA GLU A 96 4.14 10.01 -15.02
C GLU A 96 4.12 9.18 -13.73
N MET A 97 3.56 9.74 -12.66
CA MET A 97 3.28 9.05 -11.40
C MET A 97 2.42 7.80 -11.62
N HIS A 98 1.27 7.96 -12.29
CA HIS A 98 0.38 6.85 -12.62
C HIS A 98 1.08 5.80 -13.48
N ARG A 99 1.82 6.22 -14.53
CA ARG A 99 2.56 5.31 -15.41
C ARG A 99 3.60 4.51 -14.62
N THR A 100 4.34 5.15 -13.73
CA THR A 100 5.38 4.53 -12.90
C THR A 100 4.78 3.47 -11.99
N LEU A 101 3.71 3.80 -11.27
CA LEU A 101 3.03 2.84 -10.40
C LEU A 101 2.44 1.66 -11.19
N ASN A 102 1.85 1.92 -12.35
CA ASN A 102 1.31 0.88 -13.24
C ASN A 102 2.40 -0.08 -13.75
N GLN A 103 3.57 0.44 -14.13
CA GLN A 103 4.70 -0.41 -14.53
C GLN A 103 5.17 -1.32 -13.40
N ILE A 104 5.19 -0.82 -12.16
CA ILE A 104 5.54 -1.60 -10.98
C ILE A 104 4.51 -2.70 -10.72
N MET A 105 3.21 -2.37 -10.83
CA MET A 105 2.13 -3.37 -10.75
C MET A 105 2.31 -4.48 -11.81
N ILE A 106 2.56 -4.12 -13.07
CA ILE A 106 2.78 -5.09 -14.16
C ILE A 106 3.99 -5.98 -13.85
N LYS A 107 5.10 -5.38 -13.40
CA LYS A 107 6.31 -6.13 -13.05
C LYS A 107 6.06 -7.12 -11.91
N LEU A 108 5.33 -6.72 -10.87
CA LEU A 108 4.93 -7.62 -9.79
C LEU A 108 4.10 -8.79 -10.30
N ALA A 109 3.19 -8.57 -11.24
CA ALA A 109 2.40 -9.64 -11.85
C ALA A 109 3.26 -10.57 -12.72
N GLN A 110 4.23 -10.03 -13.46
CA GLN A 110 5.19 -10.82 -14.24
C GLN A 110 6.12 -11.67 -13.36
N ASP A 111 6.49 -11.15 -12.19
CA ASP A 111 7.27 -11.86 -11.17
C ASP A 111 6.41 -12.86 -10.34
N GLU A 112 5.16 -13.10 -10.74
CA GLU A 112 4.18 -13.96 -10.05
C GLU A 112 3.87 -13.54 -8.59
N LYS A 113 4.16 -12.29 -8.23
CA LYS A 113 3.86 -11.69 -6.92
C LYS A 113 2.44 -11.14 -6.90
N TYR A 114 1.46 -12.00 -7.15
CA TYR A 114 0.08 -11.61 -7.43
C TYR A 114 -0.60 -10.82 -6.29
N GLU A 115 -0.33 -11.17 -5.03
CA GLU A 115 -0.89 -10.44 -3.89
C GLU A 115 -0.40 -8.98 -3.84
N LEU A 116 0.89 -8.76 -4.11
CA LEU A 116 1.48 -7.42 -4.14
C LEU A 116 1.03 -6.65 -5.38
N ALA A 117 0.93 -7.33 -6.53
CA ALA A 117 0.38 -6.76 -7.75
C ALA A 117 -1.06 -6.30 -7.53
N ALA A 118 -1.88 -7.06 -6.80
CA ALA A 118 -3.26 -6.68 -6.48
C ALA A 118 -3.33 -5.43 -5.58
N ILE A 119 -2.43 -5.31 -4.60
CA ILE A 119 -2.32 -4.10 -3.78
C ILE A 119 -1.96 -2.90 -4.65
N ALA A 120 -0.94 -3.01 -5.51
CA ALA A 120 -0.55 -1.93 -6.41
C ALA A 120 -1.69 -1.56 -7.37
N LYS A 121 -2.36 -2.56 -7.96
CA LYS A 121 -3.49 -2.38 -8.88
C LYS A 121 -4.61 -1.56 -8.25
N LEU A 122 -4.98 -1.85 -7.00
CA LEU A 122 -6.01 -1.09 -6.29
C LEU A 122 -5.74 0.41 -6.31
N TRP A 123 -4.48 0.82 -6.17
CA TRP A 123 -4.09 2.23 -6.14
C TRP A 123 -3.93 2.80 -7.55
N VAL A 124 -3.41 2.03 -8.50
CA VAL A 124 -3.39 2.39 -9.93
C VAL A 124 -4.81 2.70 -10.41
N ASP A 125 -5.76 1.80 -10.18
CA ASP A 125 -7.16 1.96 -10.61
C ASP A 125 -7.81 3.21 -9.99
N LYS A 126 -7.52 3.49 -8.71
CA LYS A 126 -8.03 4.68 -8.01
C LYS A 126 -7.50 5.96 -8.65
N ILE A 127 -6.19 6.02 -8.89
CA ILE A 127 -5.54 7.17 -9.52
C ILE A 127 -6.08 7.35 -10.95
N GLU A 128 -6.17 6.27 -11.73
CA GLU A 128 -6.72 6.31 -13.08
C GLU A 128 -8.16 6.83 -13.09
N SER A 129 -9.02 6.32 -12.20
CA SER A 129 -10.41 6.75 -12.09
C SER A 129 -10.52 8.23 -11.78
N THR A 130 -9.72 8.73 -10.84
CA THR A 130 -9.67 10.16 -10.50
C THR A 130 -9.15 11.00 -11.68
N ILE A 131 -8.11 10.57 -12.38
CA ILE A 131 -7.63 11.28 -13.58
C ILE A 131 -8.74 11.35 -14.64
N GLN A 132 -9.43 10.24 -14.91
CA GLN A 132 -10.48 10.17 -15.93
C GLN A 132 -11.70 11.04 -15.56
N GLU A 133 -12.10 11.07 -14.29
CA GLU A 133 -13.21 11.88 -13.79
C GLU A 133 -13.01 13.37 -14.08
N TYR A 134 -11.78 13.88 -13.92
CA TYR A 134 -11.48 15.29 -14.08
C TYR A 134 -10.89 15.67 -15.46
N SER A 135 -10.52 14.70 -16.30
CA SER A 135 -9.93 14.95 -17.64
C SER A 135 -10.93 15.10 -18.79
N TYR A 136 -12.20 14.66 -18.66
CA TYR A 136 -13.12 14.45 -19.81
C TYR A 136 -14.35 15.36 -19.92
N CYS A 137 -14.38 16.55 -19.30
CA CYS A 137 -15.47 17.51 -19.52
C CYS A 137 -14.99 18.85 -20.08
#